data_AF-A0A1X7P0H2-F1
#
_entry.id   AF-A0A1X7P0H2-F1
#
_cell.length_a   1.000
_cell.length_b   1.000
_cell.length_c   1.000
_cell.angle_alpha   90.00
_cell.angle_beta   90.00
_cell.angle_gamma   90.00
#
_symmetry.space_group_name_H-M   'P 1'
#
loop_
_entity.id
_entity.type
_entity.pdbx_description
1 polymer ?
#
loop_
_entity_poly.entity_id
_entity_poly.type
_entity_poly.pdbx_seq_one_letter_code
_entity_poly.pdbx_strand_id
1 'polypeptide(L)'
;MEKIKKMGLLGATALIGAGLAAMSEERIREFVKTRVKEGAISKDEGKVLVEDLVSETRKQRWNLEKNVVERLHNTLQTADKELADYADSIDEMKIRELEGELEKMKSLRKGDK
;
A
#
# COMPACT_ATOMS: atom_id res chain seq x y z
N MET A 1 -0.88 -37.77 4.14
CA MET A 1 -0.29 -36.43 3.90
C MET A 1 -1.13 -35.56 2.97
N GLU A 2 -1.64 -36.08 1.85
CA GLU A 2 -2.40 -35.28 0.87
C GLU A 2 -3.77 -34.76 1.37
N LYS A 3 -4.50 -35.56 2.16
CA LYS A 3 -5.76 -35.14 2.81
C LYS A 3 -5.57 -34.02 3.84
N ILE A 4 -4.51 -34.11 4.64
CA ILE A 4 -4.14 -33.11 5.66
C ILE A 4 -3.80 -31.77 4.97
N LYS A 5 -3.05 -31.79 3.86
CA LYS A 5 -2.79 -30.60 3.03
C LYS A 5 -4.07 -30.00 2.43
N LYS A 6 -4.98 -30.83 1.90
CA LYS A 6 -6.26 -30.36 1.33
C LYS A 6 -7.17 -29.70 2.36
N MET A 7 -7.21 -30.23 3.58
CA MET A 7 -8.04 -29.68 4.66
C MET A 7 -7.43 -28.39 5.22
N GLY A 8 -6.10 -28.30 5.27
CA GLY A 8 -5.38 -27.05 5.56
C GLY A 8 -5.66 -25.94 4.55
N LEU A 9 -5.68 -26.29 3.25
CA LEU A 9 -6.03 -25.38 2.16
C LEU A 9 -7.50 -24.91 2.21
N LEU A 10 -8.44 -25.75 2.65
CA LEU A 10 -9.86 -25.40 2.80
C LEU A 10 -10.12 -24.49 4.02
N GLY A 11 -9.43 -24.73 5.14
CA GLY A 11 -9.47 -23.83 6.29
C GLY A 11 -8.86 -22.45 5.98
N ALA A 12 -7.76 -22.43 5.23
CA ALA A 12 -7.13 -21.21 4.74
C ALA A 12 -8.05 -20.43 3.79
N THR A 13 -8.72 -21.09 2.83
CA THR A 13 -9.62 -20.40 1.88
C THR A 13 -10.85 -19.79 2.54
N ALA A 14 -11.42 -20.41 3.58
CA ALA A 14 -12.53 -19.82 4.33
C ALA A 14 -12.13 -18.53 5.09
N LEU A 15 -10.92 -18.49 5.64
CA LEU A 15 -10.41 -17.31 6.35
C LEU A 15 -9.89 -16.23 5.40
N ILE A 16 -9.44 -16.61 4.19
CA ILE A 16 -9.15 -15.68 3.10
C ILE A 16 -10.41 -14.88 2.71
N GLY A 17 -11.58 -15.52 2.70
CA GLY A 17 -12.86 -14.84 2.44
C GLY A 17 -13.25 -13.78 3.47
N ALA A 18 -12.74 -13.87 4.70
CA ALA A 18 -12.94 -12.87 5.76
C ALA A 18 -11.78 -11.85 5.87
N GLY A 19 -10.75 -11.98 5.03
CA GLY A 19 -9.54 -11.18 5.09
C GLY A 19 -8.59 -11.65 6.20
N LEU A 20 -7.70 -12.59 5.87
CA LEU A 20 -6.65 -13.10 6.75
C LEU A 20 -5.82 -11.99 7.44
N ALA A 21 -5.64 -10.84 6.78
CA ALA A 21 -4.90 -9.69 7.32
C ALA A 21 -5.59 -9.00 8.51
N ALA A 22 -6.91 -9.18 8.68
CA ALA A 22 -7.69 -8.57 9.77
C ALA A 22 -7.82 -9.49 11.01
N MET A 23 -7.36 -10.75 10.92
CA MET A 23 -7.50 -11.70 12.01
C MET A 23 -6.29 -11.69 12.93
N SER A 24 -6.53 -11.57 14.23
CA SER A 24 -5.49 -11.77 15.25
C SER A 24 -5.15 -13.25 15.38
N GLU A 25 -3.91 -13.52 15.82
CA GLU A 25 -3.47 -14.88 16.16
C GLU A 25 -4.42 -15.57 17.15
N GLU A 26 -4.98 -14.82 18.10
CA GLU A 26 -5.98 -15.33 19.05
C GLU A 26 -7.24 -15.84 18.36
N ARG A 27 -7.78 -15.08 17.39
CA ARG A 27 -8.97 -15.50 16.63
C ARG A 27 -8.69 -16.71 15.75
N ILE A 28 -7.50 -16.80 15.18
CA ILE A 28 -7.06 -17.98 14.41
C ILE A 28 -7.05 -19.21 15.32
N ARG A 29 -6.45 -19.10 16.50
CA ARG A 29 -6.39 -20.19 17.49
C ARG A 29 -7.78 -20.59 17.96
N GLU A 30 -8.66 -19.62 18.23
CA GLU A 30 -10.04 -19.88 18.65
C GLU A 30 -10.86 -20.56 17.55
N PHE A 31 -10.77 -20.08 16.31
CA PHE A 31 -11.43 -20.68 15.16
C PHE A 31 -11.04 -22.15 14.97
N VAL A 32 -9.74 -22.44 14.98
CA VAL A 32 -9.25 -23.81 14.82
C VAL A 32 -9.65 -24.68 16.02
N LYS A 33 -9.58 -24.15 17.25
CA LYS A 33 -10.01 -24.86 18.46
C LYS A 33 -11.49 -25.25 18.40
N THR A 34 -12.36 -24.38 17.90
CA THR A 34 -13.78 -24.68 17.70
C THR A 34 -13.97 -25.81 16.70
N ARG A 35 -13.24 -25.78 15.57
CA ARG A 35 -13.31 -26.84 14.56
C ARG A 35 -12.80 -28.20 15.05
N VAL A 36 -11.79 -28.21 15.93
CA VAL A 36 -11.34 -29.44 16.61
C VAL A 36 -12.42 -29.97 17.56
N LYS A 37 -13.06 -29.09 18.33
CA LYS A 37 -14.14 -29.48 19.28
C LYS A 37 -15.37 -30.04 18.56
N GLU A 38 -15.72 -29.47 17.42
CA GLU A 38 -16.82 -29.93 16.55
C GLU A 38 -16.52 -31.26 15.85
N GLY A 39 -15.29 -31.78 15.97
CA GLY A 39 -14.85 -32.99 15.27
C GLY A 39 -14.62 -32.79 13.77
N ALA A 40 -14.65 -31.53 13.30
CA ALA A 40 -14.44 -31.20 11.89
C ALA A 40 -12.99 -31.39 11.44
N ILE A 41 -12.03 -31.30 12.39
CA ILE A 41 -10.61 -31.55 12.18
C ILE A 41 -10.01 -32.26 13.40
N SER A 42 -8.98 -33.08 13.20
CA SER A 42 -8.25 -33.71 14.31
C SER A 42 -7.38 -32.71 15.07
N LYS A 43 -6.94 -33.09 16.29
CA LYS A 43 -6.02 -32.26 17.10
C LYS A 43 -4.70 -31.98 16.38
N ASP A 44 -4.16 -32.96 15.66
CA ASP A 44 -2.88 -32.81 14.96
C ASP A 44 -3.03 -31.92 13.71
N GLU A 45 -4.13 -32.08 12.96
CA GLU A 45 -4.47 -31.18 11.85
C GLU A 45 -4.70 -29.75 12.33
N GLY A 46 -5.34 -29.57 13.49
CA GLY A 46 -5.55 -28.26 14.09
C GLY A 46 -4.23 -27.56 14.46
N LYS A 47 -3.24 -28.28 15.00
CA LYS A 47 -1.93 -27.68 15.31
C LYS A 47 -1.25 -27.12 14.06
N VAL A 48 -1.19 -27.93 13.00
CA VAL A 48 -0.59 -27.53 11.72
C VAL A 48 -1.35 -26.35 11.11
N LEU A 49 -2.69 -26.38 11.14
CA LEU A 49 -3.51 -25.31 10.58
C LEU A 49 -3.32 -23.97 11.30
N VAL A 50 -3.15 -23.95 12.63
CA VAL A 50 -2.83 -22.71 13.35
C VAL A 50 -1.51 -22.12 12.89
N GLU A 51 -0.46 -22.95 12.78
CA GLU A 51 0.86 -22.50 12.37
C GLU A 51 0.84 -21.92 10.95
N ASP A 52 0.21 -22.62 10.01
CA ASP A 52 0.08 -22.20 8.62
C ASP A 52 -0.66 -20.86 8.51
N LEU A 53 -1.80 -20.72 9.20
CA LEU A 53 -2.61 -19.50 9.15
C LEU A 53 -1.90 -18.30 9.79
N VAL A 54 -1.26 -18.48 10.94
CA VAL A 54 -0.50 -17.41 11.61
C VAL A 54 0.66 -16.97 10.74
N SER A 55 1.38 -17.91 10.13
CA SER A 55 2.50 -17.63 9.23
C SER A 55 2.04 -16.82 7.99
N GLU A 56 0.98 -17.27 7.33
CA GLU A 56 0.45 -16.60 6.14
C GLU A 56 -0.14 -15.22 6.46
N THR A 57 -0.85 -15.06 7.57
CA THR A 57 -1.31 -13.73 8.02
C THR A 57 -0.14 -12.77 8.26
N ARG A 58 0.94 -13.22 8.91
CA ARG A 58 2.15 -12.39 9.14
C ARG A 58 2.80 -11.99 7.82
N LYS A 59 2.95 -12.93 6.89
CA LYS A 59 3.51 -12.68 5.56
C LYS A 59 2.67 -11.71 4.74
N GLN A 60 1.34 -11.87 4.76
CA GLN A 60 0.42 -10.96 4.08
C GLN A 60 0.48 -9.55 4.68
N ARG A 61 0.51 -9.43 6.01
CA ARG A 61 0.66 -8.14 6.69
C ARG A 61 1.96 -7.44 6.29
N TRP A 62 3.08 -8.16 6.33
CA TRP A 62 4.38 -7.60 5.93
C TRP A 62 4.40 -7.15 4.46
N ASN A 63 3.83 -7.96 3.56
CA ASN A 63 3.71 -7.59 2.15
C ASN A 63 2.82 -6.35 1.95
N LEU A 64 1.72 -6.23 2.71
CA LEU A 64 0.85 -5.07 2.67
C LEU A 64 1.60 -3.81 3.15
N GLU A 65 2.24 -3.87 4.32
CA GLU A 65 3.03 -2.78 4.89
C GLU A 65 4.11 -2.32 3.91
N LYS A 66 4.87 -3.26 3.33
CA LYS A 66 5.90 -2.96 2.34
C LYS A 66 5.32 -2.27 1.10
N ASN A 67 4.25 -2.81 0.52
CA ASN A 67 3.63 -2.25 -0.69
C ASN A 67 3.06 -0.85 -0.44
N VAL A 68 2.50 -0.61 0.75
CA VAL A 68 1.99 0.72 1.13
C VAL A 68 3.14 1.71 1.25
N VAL A 69 4.22 1.36 1.95
CA VAL A 69 5.41 2.21 2.09
C VAL A 69 6.03 2.53 0.73
N GLU A 70 6.19 1.53 -0.13
CA GLU A 70 6.77 1.70 -1.47
C GLU A 70 5.89 2.59 -2.36
N ARG A 71 4.56 2.41 -2.33
CA ARG A 71 3.64 3.28 -3.07
C ARG A 71 3.66 4.71 -2.55
N LEU A 72 3.63 4.91 -1.23
CA LEU A 72 3.71 6.24 -0.64
C LEU A 72 5.02 6.94 -1.01
N HIS A 73 6.14 6.23 -0.92
CA HIS A 73 7.44 6.75 -1.30
C HIS A 73 7.49 7.19 -2.76
N ASN A 74 7.01 6.34 -3.68
CA ASN A 74 6.97 6.65 -5.11
C ASN A 74 6.03 7.83 -5.41
N THR A 75 4.87 7.90 -4.76
CA THR A 75 3.95 9.03 -4.93
C THR A 75 4.57 10.34 -4.43
N LEU A 76 5.25 10.32 -3.27
CA LEU A 76 5.93 11.50 -2.74
C LEU A 76 7.06 11.96 -3.65
N GLN A 77 7.89 11.04 -4.17
CA GLN A 77 8.95 11.38 -5.12
C GLN A 77 8.40 12.03 -6.40
N THR A 78 7.30 11.50 -6.95
CA THR A 78 6.66 12.09 -8.13
C THR A 78 6.12 13.48 -7.81
N ALA A 79 5.44 13.66 -6.68
CA ALA A 79 4.90 14.95 -6.27
C ALA A 79 6.00 15.99 -6.03
N ASP A 80 7.10 15.62 -5.38
CA ASP A 80 8.25 16.50 -5.16
C ASP A 80 8.85 16.97 -6.49
N LYS A 81 8.96 16.06 -7.47
CA LYS A 81 9.44 16.40 -8.81
C LYS A 81 8.48 17.35 -9.54
N GLU A 82 7.18 17.06 -9.53
CA GLU A 82 6.18 17.93 -10.15
C GLU A 82 6.18 19.33 -9.51
N LEU A 83 6.32 19.42 -8.19
CA LEU A 83 6.44 20.69 -7.49
C LEU A 83 7.68 21.49 -7.90
N ALA A 84 8.82 20.82 -8.07
CA ALA A 84 10.04 21.45 -8.58
C ALA A 84 9.84 21.98 -10.01
N ASP A 85 9.28 21.16 -10.91
CA ASP A 85 9.00 21.54 -12.29
C ASP A 85 8.03 22.75 -12.36
N TYR A 86 7.02 22.79 -11.47
CA TYR A 86 6.11 23.94 -11.36
C TYR A 86 6.79 25.20 -10.83
N ALA A 87 7.70 25.08 -9.86
CA ALA A 87 8.45 26.21 -9.34
C ALA A 87 9.30 26.86 -10.44
N ASP A 88 10.02 26.05 -11.23
CA ASP A 88 10.81 26.52 -12.36
C ASP A 88 9.93 27.23 -13.41
N SER A 89 8.78 26.63 -13.75
CA SER A 89 7.82 27.22 -14.69
C SER A 89 7.26 28.57 -14.22
N ILE A 90 6.97 28.69 -12.92
CA ILE A 90 6.52 29.96 -12.33
C ILE A 90 7.60 31.03 -12.46
N ASP A 91 8.86 30.69 -12.19
CA ASP A 91 9.95 31.66 -12.27
C ASP A 91 10.23 32.08 -13.72
N GLU A 92 10.13 31.16 -14.69
CA GLU A 92 10.19 31.51 -16.11
C GLU A 92 9.07 32.48 -16.53
N MET A 93 7.83 32.24 -16.07
CA MET A 93 6.70 33.13 -16.39
C MET A 93 6.91 34.53 -15.83
N LYS A 94 7.38 34.64 -14.56
CA LYS A 94 7.70 35.93 -13.95
C LYS A 94 8.77 36.68 -14.74
N ILE A 95 9.82 35.97 -15.18
CA ILE A 95 10.90 36.58 -15.98
C ILE A 95 10.33 37.13 -17.28
N ARG A 96 9.51 36.35 -18.02
CA ARG A 96 8.89 36.81 -19.27
C ARG A 96 7.98 38.01 -19.07
N GLU A 97 7.23 38.04 -17.98
CA GLU A 97 6.35 39.16 -17.64
C GLU A 97 7.17 40.45 -17.39
N LEU A 98 8.24 40.36 -16.59
CA LEU A 98 9.15 41.47 -16.32
C LEU A 98 9.87 41.95 -17.59
N GLU A 99 10.33 41.05 -18.45
CA GLU A 99 10.92 41.40 -19.75
C GLU A 99 9.92 42.13 -20.65
N GLY A 100 8.67 41.67 -20.67
CA GLY A 100 7.59 42.32 -21.42
C GLY A 100 7.29 43.73 -20.91
N GLU A 101 7.28 43.95 -19.59
CA GLU A 101 7.12 45.28 -19.01
C GLU A 101 8.31 46.20 -19.31
N LEU A 102 9.53 45.69 -19.23
CA LEU A 102 10.74 46.44 -19.56
C LEU A 102 10.73 46.91 -21.02
N GLU A 103 10.30 46.06 -21.96
CA GLU A 103 10.19 46.47 -23.37
C GLU A 103 9.10 47.52 -23.60
N LYS A 104 7.95 47.42 -22.91
CA LYS A 104 6.92 48.47 -22.92
C LYS A 104 7.46 49.80 -22.40
N MET A 105 8.21 49.79 -21.30
CA MET A 105 8.84 51.00 -20.76
C MET A 105 9.88 51.59 -21.72
N LYS A 106 10.70 50.75 -22.36
CA LYS A 106 11.68 51.19 -23.35
C LYS A 106 11.03 51.82 -24.58
N SER A 107 9.92 51.26 -25.06
CA SER A 107 9.21 51.78 -26.24
C SER A 107 8.54 53.13 -25.94
N LEU A 108 7.89 53.28 -24.78
CA LEU A 108 7.34 54.55 -24.31
C LEU A 108 8.41 55.65 -24.24
N ARG A 109 9.58 55.33 -23.65
CA ARG A 109 10.70 56.29 -23.53
C ARG A 109 11.33 56.69 -24.87
N LYS A 110 11.17 55.87 -25.91
CA LYS A 110 11.63 56.19 -27.27
C LYS A 110 10.61 57.00 -28.07
N GLY A 111 9.32 56.94 -27.72
CA GLY A 111 8.26 57.73 -28.35
C GLY A 111 8.18 59.18 -27.84
N ASP A 112 8.72 59.46 -26.65
CA ASP A 112 8.76 60.80 -26.02
C ASP A 112 9.97 61.67 -26.46
N LYS A 113 10.80 61.22 -27.42
CA LYS A 113 11.93 61.98 -27.99
C LYS A 113 11.66 62.35 -29.43
#